data_AF-A0A962E3L0-F1
#
_entry.id   AF-A0A962E3L0-F1
#
_cell.length_a   1.000
_cell.length_b   1.000
_cell.length_c   1.000
_cell.angle_alpha   90.00
_cell.angle_beta   90.00
_cell.angle_gamma   90.00
#
_symmetry.space_group_name_H-M   'P 1'
#
loop_
_entity.id
_entity.type
_entity.pdbx_description
1 polymer ?
#
loop_
_entity_poly.entity_id
_entity_poly.type
_entity_poly.pdbx_seq_one_letter_code
_entity_poly.pdbx_strand_id
1 'polypeptide(L)'
;GRNFQFAHHLIFFDLPLNPDLLEQRIGRLDRIGQENIIHIHVPYLMDTAMEKLFHWYNKGLNIFESVNPAAHSIFRKQKEKLLSCLKTEDCEMDDLIQETKEMNKNLNQEFNKGRDRLLEYNSCRPFVADEMHEQALASEDTSCLRFMHRIFDRYGVDYEELRRNVEFIKPGESLKGYFPALIEDGMSVTFDRETALADETLHYLTWEHPMVVESMEMIATEEKGNACLISLSNTGLPPSTIIVESLFNFSTPAESHLQISRYLPTDSIRIVADEKLIDRSKALTIPAIQNNHSSVPLNIALQVVKMKQTEIKKVISAIETKIEKLQPEYIKQAQEKAESVLNKEIERLQTLAKRNPNVRESEIEYLQQQKQKTLKTLEQLQIQMNAVRVLVCL
;
A
#
# COMPACT_ATOMS: atom_id res chain seq x y z
N GLY A 1 15.78 5.89 10.17
CA GLY A 1 17.25 5.88 10.16
C GLY A 1 17.66 5.25 8.85
N ARG A 2 18.38 6.00 8.02
CA ARG A 2 18.48 5.82 6.57
C ARG A 2 18.88 4.41 6.13
N ASN A 3 18.28 3.92 5.05
CA ASN A 3 18.66 2.69 4.36
C ASN A 3 19.74 3.04 3.33
N PHE A 4 20.93 2.43 3.46
CA PHE A 4 22.01 2.60 2.48
C PHE A 4 22.21 1.30 1.70
N GLN A 5 21.16 0.82 1.02
CA GLN A 5 21.22 -0.44 0.28
C GLN A 5 22.30 -0.43 -0.82
N PHE A 6 22.62 0.74 -1.40
CA PHE A 6 23.69 0.91 -2.39
C PHE A 6 25.12 0.85 -1.83
N ALA A 7 25.30 0.96 -0.51
CA ALA A 7 26.62 0.96 0.10
C ALA A 7 26.97 -0.45 0.57
N HIS A 8 28.22 -0.87 0.32
CA HIS A 8 28.69 -2.21 0.66
C HIS A 8 30.05 -2.18 1.37
N HIS A 9 30.63 -0.99 1.53
CA HIS A 9 31.91 -0.79 2.19
C HIS A 9 31.70 0.08 3.43
N LEU A 10 32.10 -0.43 4.59
CA LEU A 10 32.02 0.28 5.86
C LEU A 10 33.44 0.47 6.41
N ILE A 11 33.86 1.71 6.63
CA ILE A 11 35.17 2.03 7.18
C ILE A 11 35.00 2.54 8.61
N PHE A 12 35.58 1.83 9.58
CA PHE A 12 35.64 2.26 10.97
C PHE A 12 36.89 3.08 11.22
N PHE A 13 36.76 4.41 11.23
CA PHE A 13 37.85 5.31 11.62
C PHE A 13 38.19 5.19 13.12
N ASP A 14 37.19 4.88 13.94
CA ASP A 14 37.31 4.55 15.36
C ASP A 14 36.45 3.32 15.70
N LEU A 15 36.85 2.62 16.76
CA LEU A 15 36.05 1.55 17.36
C LEU A 15 35.42 2.06 18.66
N PRO A 16 34.07 2.00 18.79
CA PRO A 16 33.44 2.37 20.04
C PRO A 16 33.76 1.34 21.12
N LEU A 17 33.80 1.77 22.39
CA LEU A 17 34.05 0.86 23.50
C LEU A 17 32.89 -0.12 23.75
N ASN A 18 31.64 0.31 23.50
CA ASN A 18 30.46 -0.52 23.69
C ASN A 18 30.16 -1.33 22.42
N PRO A 19 30.12 -2.68 22.47
CA PRO A 19 29.77 -3.52 21.33
C PRO A 19 28.41 -3.19 20.69
N ASP A 20 27.42 -2.78 21.47
CA ASP A 20 26.08 -2.43 20.93
C ASP A 20 26.17 -1.28 19.92
N LEU A 21 27.06 -0.31 20.16
CA LEU A 21 27.25 0.82 19.26
C LEU A 21 27.94 0.37 17.97
N LEU A 22 28.82 -0.63 18.05
CA LEU A 22 29.46 -1.21 16.88
C LEU A 22 28.45 -1.98 16.04
N GLU A 23 27.63 -2.85 16.63
CA GLU A 23 26.55 -3.56 15.92
C GLU A 23 25.53 -2.60 15.33
N GLN A 24 25.16 -1.53 16.04
CA GLN A 24 24.27 -0.50 15.49
C GLN A 24 24.85 0.23 14.28
N ARG A 25 26.18 0.44 14.23
CA ARG A 25 26.87 1.01 13.07
C ARG A 25 26.85 0.03 11.90
N ILE A 26 27.14 -1.26 12.15
CA ILE A 26 27.07 -2.33 11.13
C ILE A 26 25.63 -2.48 10.60
N GLY A 27 24.63 -2.51 11.47
CA GLY A 27 23.21 -2.65 11.14
C GLY A 27 22.57 -1.44 10.44
N ARG A 28 23.35 -0.39 10.12
CA ARG A 28 22.94 0.62 9.12
C ARG A 28 23.06 0.09 7.69
N LEU A 29 23.95 -0.88 7.50
CA LEU A 29 24.28 -1.48 6.22
C LEU A 29 23.79 -2.93 6.13
N ASP A 30 23.97 -3.69 7.22
CA ASP A 30 23.53 -5.08 7.36
C ASP A 30 22.03 -5.15 7.63
N ARG A 31 21.25 -5.12 6.54
CA ARG A 31 19.78 -5.12 6.54
C ARG A 31 19.25 -6.03 5.45
N ILE A 32 18.05 -6.55 5.66
CA ILE A 32 17.29 -7.28 4.63
C ILE A 32 17.11 -6.37 3.41
N GLY A 33 17.42 -6.89 2.22
CA GLY A 33 17.42 -6.15 0.95
C GLY A 33 18.80 -5.65 0.51
N GLN A 34 19.89 -6.00 1.23
CA GLN A 34 21.25 -5.81 0.75
C GLN A 34 21.62 -6.93 -0.24
N GLU A 35 22.09 -6.57 -1.44
CA GLU A 35 22.39 -7.52 -2.52
C GLU A 35 23.85 -7.99 -2.53
N ASN A 36 24.75 -7.19 -1.97
CA ASN A 36 26.19 -7.45 -2.01
C ASN A 36 26.76 -7.78 -0.62
N ILE A 37 27.89 -8.50 -0.62
CA ILE A 37 28.65 -8.77 0.59
C ILE A 37 29.13 -7.46 1.19
N ILE A 38 28.92 -7.28 2.49
CA ILE A 38 29.40 -6.12 3.23
C ILE A 38 30.88 -6.30 3.56
N HIS A 39 31.71 -5.38 3.07
CA HIS A 39 33.13 -5.31 3.37
C HIS A 39 33.39 -4.32 4.49
N ILE A 40 33.80 -4.83 5.66
CA ILE A 40 34.17 -4.01 6.81
C ILE A 40 35.68 -3.78 6.81
N HIS A 41 36.08 -2.51 6.78
CA HIS A 41 37.47 -2.07 6.83
C HIS A 41 37.72 -1.38 8.17
N VAL A 42 38.68 -1.89 8.95
CA VAL A 42 39.03 -1.32 10.26
C VAL A 42 40.50 -0.92 10.24
N PRO A 43 40.85 0.25 9.69
CA PRO A 43 42.19 0.80 9.86
C PRO A 43 42.41 1.15 11.33
N TYR A 44 43.51 0.66 11.92
CA TYR A 44 43.90 0.98 13.29
C TYR A 44 45.40 1.30 13.35
N LEU A 45 45.80 2.06 14.37
CA LEU A 45 47.20 2.36 14.64
C LEU A 45 47.84 1.21 15.41
N MET A 46 48.99 0.74 14.94
CA MET A 46 49.78 -0.30 15.62
C MET A 46 50.24 0.17 17.00
N ASP A 47 50.35 -0.77 17.93
CA ASP A 47 50.78 -0.57 19.31
C ASP A 47 49.88 0.39 20.10
N THR A 48 48.59 0.48 19.75
CA THR A 48 47.62 1.35 20.44
C THR A 48 46.48 0.58 21.10
N ALA A 49 45.74 1.26 21.98
CA ALA A 49 44.49 0.75 22.54
C ALA A 49 43.47 0.33 21.45
N MET A 50 43.52 0.94 20.27
CA MET A 50 42.61 0.61 19.17
C MET A 50 42.93 -0.76 18.55
N GLU A 51 44.21 -1.12 18.41
CA GLU A 51 44.63 -2.47 17.97
C GLU A 51 44.18 -3.54 18.96
N LYS A 52 44.42 -3.29 20.25
CA LYS A 52 43.98 -4.14 21.37
C LYS A 52 42.46 -4.36 21.33
N LEU A 53 41.69 -3.28 21.16
CA LEU A 53 40.23 -3.33 21.07
C LEU A 53 39.75 -4.07 19.82
N PHE A 54 40.41 -3.86 18.67
CA PHE A 54 40.13 -4.58 17.43
C PHE A 54 40.30 -6.09 17.60
N HIS A 55 41.41 -6.53 18.20
CA HIS A 55 41.65 -7.95 18.44
C HIS A 55 40.63 -8.57 19.40
N TRP A 56 40.23 -7.85 20.45
CA TRP A 56 39.17 -8.31 21.35
C TRP A 56 37.82 -8.48 20.64
N TYR A 57 37.41 -7.50 19.83
CA TYR A 57 36.19 -7.61 19.03
C TYR A 57 36.24 -8.73 17.99
N ASN A 58 37.35 -8.86 17.28
CA ASN A 58 37.48 -9.84 16.20
C ASN A 58 37.67 -11.26 16.74
N LYS A 59 38.70 -11.50 17.55
CA LYS A 59 39.08 -12.85 18.00
C LYS A 59 38.26 -13.34 19.20
N GLY A 60 37.81 -12.43 20.06
CA GLY A 60 37.01 -12.74 21.24
C GLY A 60 35.51 -12.83 20.94
N LEU A 61 34.96 -11.74 20.37
CA LEU A 61 33.52 -11.62 20.13
C LEU A 61 33.07 -12.07 18.73
N ASN A 62 33.94 -12.11 17.73
CA ASN A 62 33.60 -12.37 16.33
C ASN A 62 32.46 -11.48 15.78
N ILE A 63 32.44 -10.21 16.21
CA ILE A 63 31.32 -9.29 15.98
C ILE A 63 31.30 -8.67 14.57
N PHE A 64 32.40 -8.77 13.83
CA PHE A 64 32.51 -8.23 12.48
C PHE A 64 31.96 -9.19 11.41
N GLU A 65 32.02 -10.50 11.65
CA GLU A 65 31.58 -11.52 10.69
C GLU A 65 30.14 -11.98 10.92
N SER A 66 29.66 -11.87 12.17
CA SER A 66 28.34 -12.38 12.55
C SER A 66 27.74 -11.56 13.69
N VAL A 67 26.42 -11.39 13.67
CA VAL A 67 25.66 -10.81 14.77
C VAL A 67 25.90 -11.63 16.05
N ASN A 68 26.21 -10.95 17.16
CA ASN A 68 26.53 -11.62 18.42
C ASN A 68 25.65 -11.12 19.59
N PRO A 69 24.52 -11.80 19.86
CA PRO A 69 23.61 -11.44 20.96
C PRO A 69 24.26 -11.45 22.35
N ALA A 70 25.36 -12.19 22.53
CA ALA A 70 26.08 -12.27 23.80
C ALA A 70 27.05 -11.12 24.04
N ALA A 71 27.38 -10.33 23.01
CA ALA A 71 28.45 -9.32 23.06
C ALA A 71 28.28 -8.33 24.21
N HIS A 72 27.08 -7.80 24.43
CA HIS A 72 26.80 -6.89 25.54
C HIS A 72 26.96 -7.52 26.92
N SER A 73 26.44 -8.74 27.09
CA SER A 73 26.54 -9.48 28.36
C SER A 73 28.00 -9.76 28.72
N ILE A 74 28.82 -10.09 27.73
CA ILE A 74 30.26 -10.34 27.90
C ILE A 74 30.98 -9.03 28.22
N PHE A 75 30.70 -7.96 27.47
CA PHE A 75 31.25 -6.64 27.72
C PHE A 75 30.97 -6.15 29.14
N ARG A 76 29.74 -6.28 29.64
CA ARG A 76 29.42 -5.90 31.03
C ARG A 76 30.26 -6.65 32.07
N LYS A 77 30.54 -7.93 31.85
CA LYS A 77 31.32 -8.77 32.79
C LYS A 77 32.82 -8.46 32.71
N GLN A 78 33.33 -8.13 31.54
CA GLN A 78 34.77 -7.93 31.30
C GLN A 78 35.21 -6.47 31.19
N LYS A 79 34.28 -5.51 31.28
CA LYS A 79 34.53 -4.07 31.05
C LYS A 79 35.72 -3.55 31.85
N GLU A 80 35.80 -3.86 33.14
CA GLU A 80 36.89 -3.36 33.99
C GLU A 80 38.25 -3.93 33.58
N LYS A 81 38.32 -5.26 33.37
CA LYS A 81 39.53 -5.95 32.86
C LYS A 81 39.95 -5.42 31.49
N LEU A 82 38.99 -5.21 30.58
CA LEU A 82 39.24 -4.64 29.26
C LEU A 82 39.81 -3.23 29.38
N LEU A 83 39.19 -2.36 30.18
CA LEU A 83 39.65 -0.99 30.39
C LEU A 83 41.05 -0.91 31.00
N SER A 84 41.41 -1.80 31.93
CA SER A 84 42.78 -1.85 32.47
C SER A 84 43.79 -2.27 31.40
N CYS A 85 43.44 -3.23 30.55
CA CYS A 85 44.28 -3.73 29.47
C CYS A 85 44.47 -2.74 28.31
N LEU A 86 43.48 -1.89 28.07
CA LEU A 86 43.57 -0.81 27.09
C LEU A 86 44.46 0.34 27.55
N LYS A 87 44.62 0.55 28.87
CA LYS A 87 45.44 1.62 29.45
C LYS A 87 46.90 1.24 29.70
N THR A 88 47.17 -0.04 29.89
CA THR A 88 48.49 -0.55 30.30
C THR A 88 49.14 -1.30 29.16
N GLU A 89 50.44 -1.09 28.93
CA GLU A 89 51.18 -1.81 27.88
C GLU A 89 51.33 -3.30 28.23
N ASP A 90 51.69 -3.62 29.48
CA ASP A 90 51.97 -4.97 30.01
C ASP A 90 50.75 -5.86 30.32
N CYS A 91 49.58 -5.64 29.70
CA CYS A 91 48.45 -6.56 29.90
C CYS A 91 48.57 -7.81 29.01
N GLU A 92 48.32 -8.98 29.59
CA GLU A 92 48.09 -10.27 28.91
C GLU A 92 46.76 -10.25 28.12
N MET A 93 46.73 -9.50 27.01
CA MET A 93 45.53 -9.34 26.18
C MET A 93 45.08 -10.66 25.56
N ASP A 94 46.00 -11.56 25.22
CA ASP A 94 45.67 -12.87 24.64
C ASP A 94 44.86 -13.74 25.61
N ASP A 95 45.15 -13.67 26.91
CA ASP A 95 44.39 -14.40 27.94
C ASP A 95 42.97 -13.85 28.09
N LEU A 96 42.83 -12.51 28.07
CA LEU A 96 41.51 -11.87 28.07
C LEU A 96 40.72 -12.29 26.82
N ILE A 97 41.34 -12.31 25.64
CA ILE A 97 40.70 -12.73 24.38
C ILE A 97 40.25 -14.20 24.48
N GLN A 98 41.08 -15.08 25.03
CA GLN A 98 40.74 -16.49 25.21
C GLN A 98 39.57 -16.67 26.19
N GLU A 99 39.59 -15.98 27.34
CA GLU A 99 38.48 -15.96 28.31
C GLU A 99 37.18 -15.46 27.65
N THR A 100 37.29 -14.40 26.85
CA THR A 100 36.17 -13.82 26.07
C THR A 100 35.60 -14.83 25.09
N LYS A 101 36.46 -15.52 24.34
CA LYS A 101 36.06 -16.50 23.31
C LYS A 101 35.31 -17.68 23.92
N GLU A 102 35.76 -18.17 25.07
CA GLU A 102 35.09 -19.25 25.79
C GLU A 102 33.72 -18.81 26.32
N MET A 103 33.65 -17.62 26.94
CA MET A 103 32.38 -17.04 27.39
C MET A 103 31.41 -16.83 26.22
N ASN A 104 31.91 -16.34 25.09
CA ASN A 104 31.15 -16.11 23.88
C ASN A 104 30.55 -17.39 23.32
N LYS A 105 31.34 -18.46 23.24
CA LYS A 105 30.88 -19.78 22.81
C LYS A 105 29.78 -20.32 23.73
N ASN A 106 29.97 -20.24 25.04
CA ASN A 106 29.01 -20.78 26.01
C ASN A 106 27.68 -20.01 25.98
N LEU A 107 27.72 -18.67 26.02
CA LEU A 107 26.52 -17.85 26.00
C LEU A 107 25.74 -17.99 24.69
N ASN A 108 26.42 -18.01 23.53
CA ASN A 108 25.73 -18.23 22.26
C ASN A 108 25.10 -19.62 22.15
N GLN A 109 25.68 -20.65 22.77
CA GLN A 109 25.03 -21.96 22.89
C GLN A 109 23.78 -21.91 23.76
N GLU A 110 23.82 -21.17 24.88
CA GLU A 110 22.64 -20.96 25.74
C GLU A 110 21.54 -20.20 25.01
N PHE A 111 21.87 -19.12 24.29
CA PHE A 111 20.91 -18.41 23.45
C PHE A 111 20.28 -19.33 22.41
N ASN A 112 21.08 -20.10 21.68
CA ASN A 112 20.58 -21.04 20.67
C ASN A 112 19.67 -22.13 21.26
N LYS A 113 19.94 -22.59 22.49
CA LYS A 113 19.06 -23.54 23.21
C LYS A 113 17.78 -22.88 23.72
N GLY A 114 17.84 -21.60 24.07
CA GLY A 114 16.71 -20.80 24.52
C GLY A 114 15.79 -20.32 23.39
N ARG A 115 16.15 -20.52 22.12
CA ARG A 115 15.33 -20.15 20.97
C ARG A 115 14.07 -20.99 20.89
N ASP A 116 12.91 -20.34 21.00
CA ASP A 116 11.63 -20.95 20.70
C ASP A 116 11.37 -20.93 19.19
N ARG A 117 11.75 -22.03 18.53
CA ARG A 117 11.58 -22.20 17.08
C ARG A 117 10.11 -22.19 16.64
N LEU A 118 9.18 -22.59 17.52
CA LEU A 118 7.76 -22.55 17.19
C LEU A 118 7.25 -21.11 17.22
N LEU A 119 7.72 -20.31 18.18
CA LEU A 119 7.42 -18.88 18.20
C LEU A 119 7.98 -18.18 16.97
N GLU A 120 9.26 -18.42 16.63
CA GLU A 120 9.90 -17.84 15.43
C GLU A 120 9.14 -18.18 14.13
N TYR A 121 8.78 -19.46 13.97
CA TYR A 121 8.00 -19.91 12.80
C TYR A 121 6.58 -19.34 12.79
N ASN A 122 5.96 -19.14 13.96
CA ASN A 122 4.66 -18.50 14.04
C ASN A 122 4.74 -16.99 13.77
N SER A 123 5.86 -16.35 14.13
CA SER A 123 6.13 -14.93 13.88
C SER A 123 6.31 -14.63 12.39
N CYS A 124 7.03 -15.48 11.66
CA CYS A 124 7.12 -15.39 10.20
C CYS A 124 6.96 -16.78 9.59
N ARG A 125 5.86 -16.96 8.85
CA ARG A 125 5.58 -18.19 8.10
C ARG A 125 6.12 -18.01 6.68
N PRO A 126 7.29 -18.56 6.33
CA PRO A 126 8.01 -18.17 5.12
C PRO A 126 7.16 -18.30 3.86
N PHE A 127 6.53 -19.45 3.66
CA PHE A 127 5.70 -19.68 2.47
C PHE A 127 4.55 -18.67 2.30
N VAL A 128 3.87 -18.30 3.39
CA VAL A 128 2.77 -17.32 3.34
C VAL A 128 3.33 -15.91 3.14
N ALA A 129 4.44 -15.59 3.79
CA ALA A 129 5.11 -14.30 3.66
C ALA A 129 5.65 -14.10 2.23
N ASP A 130 6.24 -15.12 1.64
CA ASP A 130 6.77 -15.11 0.27
C ASP A 130 5.62 -14.95 -0.74
N GLU A 131 4.51 -15.67 -0.57
CA GLU A 131 3.32 -15.49 -1.42
C GLU A 131 2.76 -14.05 -1.33
N MET A 132 2.65 -13.50 -0.12
CA MET A 132 2.23 -12.12 0.09
C MET A 132 3.21 -11.11 -0.52
N HIS A 133 4.51 -11.41 -0.46
CA HIS A 133 5.55 -10.57 -1.04
C HIS A 133 5.45 -10.53 -2.58
N GLU A 134 5.31 -11.70 -3.22
CA GLU A 134 5.10 -11.81 -4.66
C GLU A 134 3.84 -11.08 -5.13
N GLN A 135 2.73 -11.20 -4.37
CA GLN A 135 1.51 -10.46 -4.66
C GLN A 135 1.71 -8.94 -4.55
N ALA A 136 2.46 -8.48 -3.54
CA ALA A 136 2.78 -7.06 -3.39
C ALA A 136 3.66 -6.55 -4.55
N LEU A 137 4.67 -7.31 -4.97
CA LEU A 137 5.49 -6.96 -6.14
C LEU A 137 4.68 -6.93 -7.44
N ALA A 138 3.80 -7.92 -7.65
CA ALA A 138 2.93 -7.95 -8.82
C ALA A 138 1.92 -6.79 -8.88
N SER A 139 1.63 -6.16 -7.73
CA SER A 139 0.78 -4.97 -7.65
C SER A 139 1.51 -3.66 -7.96
N GLU A 140 2.84 -3.67 -8.02
CA GLU A 140 3.63 -2.51 -8.41
C GLU A 140 3.60 -2.35 -9.91
N ASP A 141 2.71 -1.48 -10.38
CA ASP A 141 2.58 -1.15 -11.79
C ASP A 141 2.53 0.37 -12.02
N THR A 142 2.42 0.75 -13.28
CA THR A 142 2.34 2.16 -13.70
C THR A 142 0.90 2.71 -13.67
N SER A 143 -0.06 2.00 -13.06
CA SER A 143 -1.46 2.45 -13.03
C SER A 143 -1.67 3.69 -12.17
N CYS A 144 -1.04 3.75 -10.99
CA CYS A 144 -1.09 4.91 -10.09
C CYS A 144 -0.52 6.16 -10.79
N LEU A 145 0.66 6.03 -11.42
CA LEU A 145 1.28 7.09 -12.23
C LEU A 145 0.32 7.62 -13.31
N ARG A 146 -0.19 6.72 -14.17
CA ARG A 146 -1.13 7.09 -15.24
C ARG A 146 -2.40 7.73 -14.71
N PHE A 147 -2.89 7.27 -13.56
CA PHE A 147 -4.06 7.86 -12.92
C PHE A 147 -3.75 9.27 -12.45
N MET A 148 -2.67 9.47 -11.70
CA MET A 148 -2.30 10.77 -11.14
C MET A 148 -1.98 11.80 -12.22
N HIS A 149 -1.29 11.44 -13.30
CA HIS A 149 -1.08 12.35 -14.45
C HIS A 149 -2.38 12.88 -15.03
N ARG A 150 -3.39 11.99 -15.21
CA ARG A 150 -4.72 12.41 -15.69
C ARG A 150 -5.43 13.34 -14.71
N ILE A 151 -5.20 13.16 -13.41
CA ILE A 151 -5.76 14.04 -12.37
C ILE A 151 -5.04 15.39 -12.38
N PHE A 152 -3.71 15.38 -12.46
CA PHE A 152 -2.90 16.59 -12.54
C PHE A 152 -3.29 17.45 -13.73
N ASP A 153 -3.37 16.86 -14.93
CA ASP A 153 -3.83 17.55 -16.15
C ASP A 153 -5.24 18.14 -15.99
N ARG A 154 -6.13 17.43 -15.28
CA ARG A 154 -7.53 17.83 -15.11
C ARG A 154 -7.70 18.99 -14.13
N TYR A 155 -6.95 18.96 -13.03
CA TYR A 155 -7.06 19.95 -11.97
C TYR A 155 -6.05 21.10 -12.10
N GLY A 156 -5.09 21.01 -13.02
CA GLY A 156 -4.11 22.07 -13.28
C GLY A 156 -2.88 22.00 -12.38
N VAL A 157 -2.45 20.79 -12.01
CA VAL A 157 -1.17 20.56 -11.33
C VAL A 157 -0.11 20.33 -12.40
N ASP A 158 0.95 21.14 -12.38
CA ASP A 158 2.07 20.95 -13.30
C ASP A 158 2.98 19.86 -12.75
N TYR A 159 3.45 18.97 -13.61
CA TYR A 159 4.45 17.95 -13.30
C TYR A 159 5.56 17.95 -14.33
N GLU A 160 6.81 17.90 -13.86
CA GLU A 160 8.00 17.93 -14.70
C GLU A 160 8.96 16.80 -14.27
N GLU A 161 9.44 15.98 -15.20
CA GLU A 161 10.43 14.94 -14.90
C GLU A 161 11.80 15.61 -14.63
N LEU A 162 12.28 15.54 -13.39
CA LEU A 162 13.60 16.07 -13.01
C LEU A 162 14.72 15.11 -13.43
N ARG A 163 14.48 13.82 -13.22
CA ARG A 163 15.35 12.70 -13.58
C ARG A 163 14.51 11.44 -13.65
N ARG A 164 15.08 10.35 -14.16
CA ARG A 164 14.40 9.05 -14.24
C ARG A 164 13.70 8.70 -12.92
N ASN A 165 12.41 8.41 -13.00
CA ASN A 165 11.51 8.04 -11.90
C ASN A 165 11.25 9.15 -10.84
N VAL A 166 11.69 10.39 -11.07
CA VAL A 166 11.46 11.51 -10.15
C VAL A 166 10.81 12.67 -10.86
N GLU A 167 9.62 13.03 -10.39
CA GLU A 167 8.82 14.13 -10.92
C GLU A 167 8.75 15.25 -9.88
N PHE A 168 8.81 16.50 -10.33
CA PHE A 168 8.48 17.66 -9.51
C PHE A 168 7.07 18.10 -9.82
N ILE A 169 6.21 18.12 -8.80
CA ILE A 169 4.82 18.58 -8.93
C ILE A 169 4.64 19.92 -8.22
N LYS A 170 3.88 20.83 -8.84
CA LYS A 170 3.59 22.16 -8.28
C LYS A 170 2.20 22.65 -8.72
N PRO A 171 1.60 23.59 -7.97
CA PRO A 171 0.40 24.29 -8.43
C PRO A 171 0.65 24.99 -9.77
N GLY A 172 -0.11 24.65 -10.81
CA GLY A 172 -0.07 25.35 -12.10
C GLY A 172 -0.98 26.58 -12.12
N GLU A 173 -0.83 27.45 -13.13
CA GLU A 173 -1.65 28.68 -13.26
C GLU A 173 -3.16 28.39 -13.38
N SER A 174 -3.50 27.20 -13.86
CA SER A 174 -4.89 26.78 -14.06
C SER A 174 -5.51 26.10 -12.83
N LEU A 175 -4.75 25.89 -11.76
CA LEU A 175 -5.23 25.26 -10.54
C LEU A 175 -6.31 26.13 -9.89
N LYS A 176 -7.51 25.57 -9.76
CA LYS A 176 -8.62 26.24 -9.09
C LYS A 176 -8.78 25.71 -7.67
N GLY A 177 -8.17 26.41 -6.72
CA GLY A 177 -8.31 26.13 -5.30
C GLY A 177 -7.22 25.18 -4.78
N TYR A 178 -7.61 24.35 -3.80
CA TYR A 178 -6.71 23.44 -3.11
C TYR A 178 -6.61 22.09 -3.83
N PHE A 179 -5.40 21.54 -3.93
CA PHE A 179 -5.17 20.15 -4.33
C PHE A 179 -4.67 19.33 -3.13
N PRO A 180 -5.22 18.13 -2.89
CA PRO A 180 -4.85 17.31 -1.73
C PRO A 180 -3.35 17.10 -1.55
N ALA A 181 -2.86 17.38 -0.34
CA ALA A 181 -1.47 17.19 0.07
C ALA A 181 -0.39 17.83 -0.84
N LEU A 182 -0.76 18.74 -1.75
CA LEU A 182 0.18 19.49 -2.59
C LEU A 182 0.70 20.70 -1.84
N ILE A 183 2.03 20.88 -1.86
CA ILE A 183 2.72 22.01 -1.23
C ILE A 183 2.78 23.19 -2.21
N GLU A 184 2.63 24.42 -1.73
CA GLU A 184 2.63 25.64 -2.57
C GLU A 184 3.94 25.81 -3.35
N ASP A 185 5.09 25.55 -2.72
CA ASP A 185 6.42 25.62 -3.35
C ASP A 185 6.72 24.42 -4.26
N GLY A 186 5.80 23.46 -4.36
CA GLY A 186 5.99 22.19 -5.05
C GLY A 186 6.73 21.14 -4.23
N MET A 187 6.76 19.91 -4.74
CA MET A 187 7.37 18.76 -4.08
C MET A 187 7.90 17.75 -5.08
N SER A 188 8.95 17.01 -4.70
CA SER A 188 9.49 15.92 -5.52
C SER A 188 8.81 14.60 -5.14
N VAL A 189 8.31 13.89 -6.15
CA VAL A 189 7.57 12.65 -6.00
C VAL A 189 8.19 11.54 -6.83
N THR A 190 7.95 10.30 -6.42
CA THR A 190 8.31 9.09 -7.16
C THR A 190 7.17 8.09 -7.03
N PHE A 191 6.95 7.31 -8.09
CA PHE A 191 6.06 6.15 -8.09
C PHE A 191 6.84 4.83 -8.04
N ASP A 192 8.18 4.92 -7.95
CA ASP A 192 9.10 3.79 -7.91
C ASP A 192 9.65 3.59 -6.49
N ARG A 193 9.50 2.36 -5.98
CA ARG A 193 9.89 1.99 -4.62
C ARG A 193 11.39 2.09 -4.40
N GLU A 194 12.21 1.60 -5.32
CA GLU A 194 13.67 1.61 -5.19
C GLU A 194 14.20 3.04 -5.11
N THR A 195 13.68 3.92 -5.96
CA THR A 195 14.00 5.35 -5.96
C THR A 195 13.60 6.01 -4.63
N ALA A 196 12.44 5.65 -4.06
CA ALA A 196 12.00 6.16 -2.75
C ALA A 196 12.86 5.66 -1.59
N LEU A 197 13.33 4.40 -1.64
CA LEU A 197 14.20 3.82 -0.62
C LEU A 197 15.59 4.46 -0.62
N ALA A 198 16.08 4.86 -1.80
CA ALA A 198 17.37 5.54 -1.95
C ALA A 198 17.33 7.01 -1.48
N ASP A 199 16.18 7.68 -1.60
CA ASP A 199 16.01 9.09 -1.28
C ASP A 199 14.73 9.35 -0.46
N GLU A 200 14.89 9.36 0.88
CA GLU A 200 13.78 9.62 1.83
C GLU A 200 13.19 11.03 1.70
N THR A 201 13.78 11.94 0.92
CA THR A 201 13.21 13.28 0.68
C THR A 201 12.10 13.27 -0.36
N LEU A 202 12.00 12.22 -1.16
CA LEU A 202 10.96 12.05 -2.17
C LEU A 202 9.67 11.52 -1.54
N HIS A 203 8.54 12.01 -2.03
CA HIS A 203 7.24 11.46 -1.65
C HIS A 203 6.91 10.25 -2.53
N TYR A 204 6.77 9.08 -1.90
CA TYR A 204 6.39 7.85 -2.59
C TYR A 204 4.87 7.79 -2.77
N LEU A 205 4.41 8.00 -4.01
CA LEU A 205 2.99 8.01 -4.34
C LEU A 205 2.50 6.59 -4.70
N THR A 206 1.70 6.02 -3.80
CA THR A 206 0.97 4.77 -3.99
C THR A 206 -0.54 5.00 -3.96
N TRP A 207 -1.33 3.98 -4.26
CA TRP A 207 -2.79 4.04 -4.10
C TRP A 207 -3.25 4.37 -2.68
N GLU A 208 -2.40 4.19 -1.67
CA GLU A 208 -2.68 4.48 -0.26
C GLU A 208 -2.18 5.86 0.19
N HIS A 209 -1.42 6.57 -0.65
CA HIS A 209 -0.90 7.89 -0.29
C HIS A 209 -2.06 8.89 -0.12
N PRO A 210 -2.06 9.75 0.92
CA PRO A 210 -3.16 10.68 1.20
C PRO A 210 -3.57 11.52 -0.02
N MET A 211 -2.60 12.05 -0.76
CA MET A 211 -2.85 12.76 -2.04
C MET A 211 -3.71 11.96 -3.01
N VAL A 212 -3.45 10.66 -3.17
CA VAL A 212 -4.13 9.80 -4.14
C VAL A 212 -5.54 9.46 -3.65
N VAL A 213 -5.66 9.06 -2.38
CA VAL A 213 -6.95 8.73 -1.75
C VAL A 213 -7.88 9.95 -1.74
N GLU A 214 -7.38 11.10 -1.30
CA GLU A 214 -8.16 12.34 -1.26
C GLU A 214 -8.48 12.86 -2.68
N SER A 215 -7.60 12.63 -3.66
CA SER A 215 -7.91 12.94 -5.07
C SER A 215 -9.04 12.06 -5.60
N MET A 216 -9.08 10.78 -5.26
CA MET A 216 -10.20 9.90 -5.60
C MET A 216 -11.50 10.38 -4.96
N GLU A 217 -11.47 10.75 -3.68
CA GLU A 217 -12.63 11.27 -2.97
C GLU A 217 -13.12 12.59 -3.57
N MET A 218 -12.21 13.51 -3.90
CA MET A 218 -12.52 14.77 -4.59
C MET A 218 -13.25 14.50 -5.91
N ILE A 219 -12.79 13.54 -6.72
CA ILE A 219 -13.44 13.19 -8.00
C ILE A 219 -14.80 12.51 -7.76
N ALA A 220 -14.89 11.62 -6.78
CA ALA A 220 -16.11 10.88 -6.49
C ALA A 220 -17.24 11.76 -5.92
N THR A 221 -16.88 12.90 -5.29
CA THR A 221 -17.82 13.85 -4.68
C THR A 221 -18.18 15.02 -5.57
N GLU A 222 -17.35 15.33 -6.58
CA GLU A 222 -17.60 16.44 -7.50
C GLU A 222 -18.73 16.11 -8.50
N GLU A 223 -19.54 17.11 -8.85
CA GLU A 223 -20.62 16.93 -9.85
C GLU A 223 -20.09 16.88 -11.31
N LYS A 224 -18.84 17.29 -11.53
CA LYS A 224 -18.24 17.35 -12.86
C LYS A 224 -17.98 15.94 -13.38
N GLY A 225 -18.69 15.58 -14.46
CA GLY A 225 -18.60 14.26 -15.07
C GLY A 225 -19.88 13.45 -14.90
N ASN A 226 -20.80 13.88 -14.04
CA ASN A 226 -22.08 13.20 -13.80
C ASN A 226 -23.02 13.25 -15.00
N ALA A 227 -22.88 14.23 -15.89
CA ALA A 227 -23.72 14.34 -17.08
C ALA A 227 -22.90 14.78 -18.30
N CYS A 228 -23.04 14.06 -19.41
CA CYS A 228 -22.51 14.50 -20.70
C CYS A 228 -23.35 14.02 -21.88
N LEU A 229 -23.21 14.69 -23.02
CA LEU A 229 -23.79 14.28 -24.30
C LEU A 229 -22.67 14.15 -25.33
N ILE A 230 -22.66 13.01 -26.04
CA ILE A 230 -21.72 12.74 -27.12
C ILE A 230 -22.45 12.23 -28.35
N SER A 231 -21.80 12.36 -29.49
CA SER A 231 -22.24 11.73 -30.74
C SER A 231 -21.48 10.41 -30.94
N LEU A 232 -22.12 9.42 -31.54
CA LEU A 232 -21.55 8.09 -31.73
C LEU A 232 -21.74 7.66 -33.20
N SER A 233 -20.64 7.28 -33.83
CA SER A 233 -20.64 6.74 -35.20
C SER A 233 -20.51 5.21 -35.19
N ASN A 234 -20.74 4.56 -36.33
CA ASN A 234 -20.54 3.11 -36.52
C ASN A 234 -21.32 2.20 -35.55
N THR A 235 -22.52 2.62 -35.13
CA THR A 235 -23.34 1.88 -34.17
C THR A 235 -24.18 0.77 -34.80
N GLY A 236 -24.39 0.82 -36.12
CA GLY A 236 -25.37 -0.02 -36.82
C GLY A 236 -26.83 0.31 -36.47
N LEU A 237 -27.07 1.43 -35.77
CA LEU A 237 -28.40 1.92 -35.40
C LEU A 237 -28.83 3.06 -36.34
N PRO A 238 -30.14 3.33 -36.44
CA PRO A 238 -30.62 4.46 -37.23
C PRO A 238 -30.04 5.80 -36.76
N PRO A 239 -29.77 6.74 -37.67
CA PRO A 239 -29.39 8.10 -37.30
C PRO A 239 -30.41 8.74 -36.37
N SER A 240 -29.95 9.60 -35.47
CA SER A 240 -30.75 10.27 -34.42
C SER A 240 -31.34 9.36 -33.35
N THR A 241 -31.02 8.06 -33.32
CA THR A 241 -31.37 7.19 -32.20
C THR A 241 -30.63 7.64 -30.93
N ILE A 242 -31.40 7.79 -29.85
CA ILE A 242 -30.89 8.13 -28.52
C ILE A 242 -30.56 6.85 -27.75
N ILE A 243 -29.41 6.86 -27.10
CA ILE A 243 -28.96 5.83 -26.18
C ILE A 243 -28.53 6.51 -24.90
N VAL A 244 -28.89 5.92 -23.76
CA VAL A 244 -28.50 6.40 -22.43
C VAL A 244 -27.61 5.36 -21.79
N GLU A 245 -26.44 5.80 -21.36
CA GLU A 245 -25.53 5.04 -20.52
C GLU A 245 -25.58 5.62 -19.11
N SER A 246 -25.81 4.76 -18.13
CA SER A 246 -25.88 5.14 -16.72
C SER A 246 -24.91 4.28 -15.91
N LEU A 247 -24.21 4.93 -14.98
CA LEU A 247 -23.33 4.31 -14.01
C LEU A 247 -23.96 4.43 -12.62
N PHE A 248 -24.03 3.30 -11.93
CA PHE A 248 -24.57 3.22 -10.58
C PHE A 248 -23.51 2.72 -9.60
N ASN A 249 -23.48 3.33 -8.43
CA ASN A 249 -22.61 2.94 -7.33
C ASN A 249 -23.46 2.46 -6.14
N PHE A 250 -22.84 1.61 -5.34
CA PHE A 250 -23.39 1.18 -4.07
C PHE A 250 -23.16 2.25 -3.02
N SER A 251 -24.20 2.60 -2.28
CA SER A 251 -24.16 3.57 -1.19
C SER A 251 -24.87 3.01 0.03
N THR A 252 -24.24 3.10 1.18
CA THR A 252 -24.84 2.70 2.46
C THR A 252 -24.29 3.56 3.58
N PRO A 253 -25.13 4.10 4.47
CA PRO A 253 -24.66 4.79 5.66
C PRO A 253 -24.07 3.74 6.61
N ALA A 254 -22.74 3.68 6.69
CA ALA A 254 -22.03 2.69 7.48
C ALA A 254 -20.89 3.33 8.26
N GLU A 255 -20.64 2.81 9.47
CA GLU A 255 -19.45 3.16 10.24
C GLU A 255 -18.21 2.58 9.54
N SER A 256 -17.15 3.39 9.40
CA SER A 256 -15.95 3.02 8.62
C SER A 256 -15.30 1.71 9.08
N HIS A 257 -15.35 1.41 10.38
CA HIS A 257 -14.79 0.18 10.94
C HIS A 257 -15.52 -1.11 10.52
N LEU A 258 -16.73 -1.02 9.97
CA LEU A 258 -17.45 -2.19 9.43
C LEU A 258 -16.92 -2.62 8.05
N GLN A 259 -16.18 -1.75 7.36
CA GLN A 259 -15.54 -2.03 6.07
C GLN A 259 -16.49 -2.65 5.03
N ILE A 260 -17.73 -2.13 4.92
CA ILE A 260 -18.79 -2.72 4.09
C ILE A 260 -18.37 -2.90 2.62
N SER A 261 -17.53 -2.00 2.10
CA SER A 261 -16.98 -2.05 0.74
C SER A 261 -16.29 -3.38 0.40
N ARG A 262 -15.72 -4.10 1.38
CA ARG A 262 -15.07 -5.40 1.15
C ARG A 262 -16.03 -6.49 0.69
N TYR A 263 -17.31 -6.36 1.03
CA TYR A 263 -18.36 -7.33 0.71
C TYR A 263 -19.13 -6.95 -0.56
N LEU A 264 -18.96 -5.74 -1.06
CA LEU A 264 -19.59 -5.26 -2.28
C LEU A 264 -18.71 -5.56 -3.51
N PRO A 265 -19.28 -5.54 -4.72
CA PRO A 265 -18.50 -5.50 -5.95
C PRO A 265 -17.61 -4.24 -6.00
N THR A 266 -16.41 -4.38 -6.56
CA THR A 266 -15.48 -3.25 -6.76
C THR A 266 -15.89 -2.34 -7.92
N ASP A 267 -16.66 -2.87 -8.87
CA ASP A 267 -17.03 -2.18 -10.09
C ASP A 267 -18.42 -1.51 -9.98
N SER A 268 -18.54 -0.33 -10.58
CA SER A 268 -19.83 0.32 -10.80
C SER A 268 -20.73 -0.52 -11.71
N ILE A 269 -22.04 -0.50 -11.44
CA ILE A 269 -23.01 -1.14 -12.33
C ILE A 269 -23.23 -0.22 -13.53
N ARG A 270 -22.90 -0.70 -14.73
CA ARG A 270 -23.09 0.02 -15.98
C ARG A 270 -24.27 -0.54 -16.77
N ILE A 271 -25.22 0.32 -17.12
CA ILE A 271 -26.35 -0.04 -18.00
C ILE A 271 -26.37 0.91 -19.19
N VAL A 272 -26.51 0.35 -20.40
CA VAL A 272 -26.69 1.09 -21.64
C VAL A 272 -28.01 0.65 -22.26
N ALA A 273 -28.93 1.57 -22.53
CA ALA A 273 -30.20 1.26 -23.17
C ALA A 273 -30.56 2.28 -24.25
N ASP A 274 -31.21 1.82 -25.32
CA ASP A 274 -31.71 2.68 -26.39
C ASP A 274 -33.14 3.20 -26.11
N GLU A 275 -33.63 4.12 -26.95
CA GLU A 275 -35.00 4.67 -26.87
C GLU A 275 -36.12 3.61 -26.97
N LYS A 276 -35.82 2.41 -27.45
CA LYS A 276 -36.73 1.25 -27.50
C LYS A 276 -36.65 0.39 -26.24
N LEU A 277 -35.89 0.82 -25.23
CA LEU A 277 -35.64 0.13 -23.96
C LEU A 277 -34.87 -1.19 -24.12
N ILE A 278 -34.12 -1.34 -25.22
CA ILE A 278 -33.29 -2.53 -25.44
C ILE A 278 -31.95 -2.31 -24.75
N ASP A 279 -31.53 -3.28 -23.94
CA ASP A 279 -30.21 -3.29 -23.31
C ASP A 279 -29.12 -3.49 -24.37
N ARG A 280 -28.20 -2.54 -24.45
CA ARG A 280 -27.06 -2.50 -25.36
C ARG A 280 -25.72 -2.63 -24.63
N SER A 281 -25.69 -2.89 -23.31
CA SER A 281 -24.46 -2.94 -22.51
C SER A 281 -23.40 -3.89 -23.07
N LYS A 282 -23.82 -5.02 -23.68
CA LYS A 282 -22.91 -5.99 -24.30
C LYS A 282 -22.38 -5.56 -25.67
N ALA A 283 -23.20 -4.87 -26.45
CA ALA A 283 -22.83 -4.41 -27.80
C ALA A 283 -22.00 -3.11 -27.76
N LEU A 284 -22.37 -2.21 -26.86
CA LEU A 284 -21.71 -0.92 -26.65
C LEU A 284 -20.82 -0.98 -25.40
N THR A 285 -19.67 -1.62 -25.56
CA THR A 285 -18.62 -1.68 -24.52
C THR A 285 -17.93 -0.33 -24.34
N ILE A 286 -17.20 -0.16 -23.24
CA ILE A 286 -16.44 1.08 -22.96
C ILE A 286 -15.46 1.41 -24.10
N PRO A 287 -14.63 0.47 -24.60
CA PRO A 287 -13.73 0.76 -25.73
C PRO A 287 -14.48 1.10 -27.02
N ALA A 288 -15.62 0.44 -27.29
CA ALA A 288 -16.42 0.72 -28.47
C ALA A 288 -16.94 2.17 -28.48
N ILE A 289 -17.38 2.68 -27.32
CA ILE A 289 -17.80 4.09 -27.20
C ILE A 289 -16.58 5.02 -27.30
N GLN A 290 -15.49 4.73 -26.57
CA GLN A 290 -14.29 5.57 -26.59
C GLN A 290 -13.69 5.73 -27.99
N ASN A 291 -13.70 4.69 -28.82
CA ASN A 291 -13.11 4.74 -30.15
C ASN A 291 -13.99 5.42 -31.21
N ASN A 292 -15.31 5.51 -30.99
CA ASN A 292 -16.25 6.01 -32.01
C ASN A 292 -17.01 7.28 -31.60
N HIS A 293 -16.70 7.86 -30.43
CA HIS A 293 -17.36 9.06 -29.96
C HIS A 293 -16.80 10.33 -30.60
N SER A 294 -17.63 11.37 -30.64
CA SER A 294 -17.20 12.72 -30.99
C SER A 294 -17.91 13.75 -30.12
N SER A 295 -17.18 14.79 -29.76
CA SER A 295 -17.69 15.89 -28.94
C SER A 295 -18.77 16.67 -29.69
N VAL A 296 -19.81 17.08 -28.97
CA VAL A 296 -20.91 17.86 -29.53
C VAL A 296 -20.87 19.27 -28.92
N PRO A 297 -20.91 20.34 -29.72
CA PRO A 297 -21.02 21.71 -29.23
C PRO A 297 -22.19 21.90 -28.27
N LEU A 298 -21.99 22.66 -27.19
CA LEU A 298 -22.96 22.80 -26.09
C LEU A 298 -24.35 23.29 -26.57
N ASN A 299 -24.37 24.22 -27.52
CA ASN A 299 -25.62 24.74 -28.10
C ASN A 299 -26.43 23.63 -28.81
N ILE A 300 -25.77 22.75 -29.56
CA ILE A 300 -26.40 21.61 -30.25
C ILE A 300 -26.85 20.57 -29.22
N ALA A 301 -26.00 20.25 -28.24
CA ALA A 301 -26.33 19.30 -27.17
C ALA A 301 -27.61 19.73 -26.40
N LEU A 302 -27.72 21.01 -26.05
CA LEU A 302 -28.90 21.55 -25.37
C LEU A 302 -30.18 21.47 -26.22
N GLN A 303 -30.06 21.67 -27.54
CA GLN A 303 -31.20 21.51 -28.45
C GLN A 303 -31.66 20.05 -28.52
N VAL A 304 -30.72 19.11 -28.67
CA VAL A 304 -31.03 17.67 -28.70
C VAL A 304 -31.71 17.22 -27.41
N VAL A 305 -31.16 17.60 -26.25
CA VAL A 305 -31.75 17.25 -24.95
C VAL A 305 -33.16 17.81 -24.81
N LYS A 306 -33.42 19.06 -25.26
CA LYS A 306 -34.77 19.64 -25.25
C LYS A 306 -35.73 18.90 -26.18
N MET A 307 -35.29 18.55 -27.39
CA MET A 307 -36.12 17.85 -28.38
C MET A 307 -36.47 16.43 -27.95
N LYS A 308 -35.53 15.72 -27.30
CA LYS A 308 -35.64 14.30 -26.93
C LYS A 308 -35.81 14.07 -25.43
N GLN A 309 -36.24 15.10 -24.70
CA GLN A 309 -36.33 15.07 -23.24
C GLN A 309 -37.23 13.93 -22.74
N THR A 310 -38.36 13.71 -23.41
CA THR A 310 -39.34 12.70 -23.03
C THR A 310 -38.78 11.28 -23.21
N GLU A 311 -38.11 11.02 -24.33
CA GLU A 311 -37.47 9.75 -24.61
C GLU A 311 -36.32 9.47 -23.64
N ILE A 312 -35.44 10.46 -23.39
CA ILE A 312 -34.34 10.33 -22.43
C ILE A 312 -34.88 9.98 -21.03
N LYS A 313 -35.88 10.72 -20.54
CA LYS A 313 -36.51 10.44 -19.23
C LYS A 313 -37.12 9.04 -19.19
N LYS A 314 -37.79 8.62 -20.26
CA LYS A 314 -38.38 7.27 -20.35
C LYS A 314 -37.32 6.17 -20.25
N VAL A 315 -36.17 6.34 -20.91
CA VAL A 315 -35.07 5.38 -20.84
C VAL A 315 -34.46 5.36 -19.44
N ILE A 316 -34.18 6.53 -18.85
CA ILE A 316 -33.63 6.62 -17.48
C ILE A 316 -34.56 5.93 -16.48
N SER A 317 -35.86 6.22 -16.49
CA SER A 317 -36.81 5.57 -15.57
C SER A 317 -36.87 4.06 -15.77
N ALA A 318 -36.77 3.56 -17.00
CA ALA A 318 -36.73 2.12 -17.26
C ALA A 318 -35.44 1.47 -16.72
N ILE A 319 -34.30 2.15 -16.82
CA ILE A 319 -33.03 1.71 -16.24
C ILE A 319 -33.13 1.68 -14.71
N GLU A 320 -33.67 2.72 -14.08
CA GLU A 320 -33.88 2.80 -12.63
C GLU A 320 -34.77 1.65 -12.14
N THR A 321 -35.91 1.40 -12.79
CA THR A 321 -36.79 0.27 -12.45
C THR A 321 -36.08 -1.09 -12.60
N LYS A 322 -35.15 -1.21 -13.56
CA LYS A 322 -34.35 -2.44 -13.72
C LYS A 322 -33.35 -2.60 -12.58
N ILE A 323 -32.70 -1.53 -12.14
CA ILE A 323 -31.78 -1.53 -10.99
C ILE A 323 -32.51 -1.86 -9.69
N GLU A 324 -33.68 -1.26 -9.44
CA GLU A 324 -34.51 -1.56 -8.26
C GLU A 324 -34.86 -3.04 -8.16
N LYS A 325 -35.11 -3.70 -9.31
CA LYS A 325 -35.36 -5.15 -9.35
C LYS A 325 -34.12 -6.00 -9.08
N LEU A 326 -32.93 -5.50 -9.38
CA LEU A 326 -31.66 -6.20 -9.16
C LEU A 326 -31.08 -5.94 -7.76
N GLN A 327 -31.47 -4.85 -7.10
CA GLN A 327 -30.96 -4.47 -5.78
C GLN A 327 -31.07 -5.58 -4.72
N PRO A 328 -32.20 -6.32 -4.58
CA PRO A 328 -32.29 -7.41 -3.61
C PRO A 328 -31.29 -8.54 -3.86
N GLU A 329 -30.94 -8.80 -5.13
CA GLU A 329 -29.96 -9.82 -5.49
C GLU A 329 -28.54 -9.39 -5.06
N TYR A 330 -28.17 -8.13 -5.28
CA TYR A 330 -26.89 -7.60 -4.81
C TYR A 330 -26.78 -7.58 -3.29
N ILE A 331 -27.85 -7.21 -2.57
CA ILE A 331 -27.89 -7.27 -1.10
C ILE A 331 -27.63 -8.70 -0.64
N LYS A 332 -28.33 -9.67 -1.23
CA LYS A 332 -28.17 -11.09 -0.88
C LYS A 332 -26.73 -11.58 -1.14
N GLN A 333 -26.15 -11.28 -2.29
CA GLN A 333 -24.78 -11.67 -2.61
C GLN A 333 -23.76 -11.05 -1.64
N ALA A 334 -23.93 -9.77 -1.29
CA ALA A 334 -23.05 -9.08 -0.33
C ALA A 334 -23.17 -9.69 1.08
N GLN A 335 -24.40 -10.03 1.51
CA GLN A 335 -24.64 -10.69 2.79
C GLN A 335 -24.01 -12.08 2.83
N GLU A 336 -24.21 -12.91 1.80
CA GLU A 336 -23.60 -14.25 1.71
C GLU A 336 -22.05 -14.17 1.77
N LYS A 337 -21.46 -13.20 1.07
CA LYS A 337 -20.01 -12.95 1.13
C LYS A 337 -19.55 -12.51 2.52
N ALA A 338 -20.27 -11.58 3.15
CA ALA A 338 -19.98 -11.12 4.51
C ALA A 338 -20.08 -12.25 5.54
N GLU A 339 -21.13 -13.07 5.45
CA GLU A 339 -21.32 -14.22 6.32
C GLU A 339 -20.19 -15.24 6.13
N SER A 340 -19.84 -15.57 4.90
CA SER A 340 -18.77 -16.53 4.61
C SER A 340 -17.44 -16.10 5.23
N VAL A 341 -17.05 -14.83 5.04
CA VAL A 341 -15.79 -14.29 5.56
C VAL A 341 -15.79 -14.22 7.09
N LEU A 342 -16.84 -13.66 7.69
CA LEU A 342 -16.90 -13.45 9.14
C LEU A 342 -17.12 -14.76 9.90
N ASN A 343 -17.94 -15.69 9.39
CA ASN A 343 -18.13 -17.00 10.03
C ASN A 343 -16.82 -17.80 10.05
N LYS A 344 -16.06 -17.80 8.94
CA LYS A 344 -14.77 -18.48 8.88
C LYS A 344 -13.82 -17.99 9.98
N GLU A 345 -13.80 -16.69 10.23
CA GLU A 345 -12.95 -16.08 11.25
C GLU A 345 -13.46 -16.35 12.68
N ILE A 346 -14.77 -16.27 12.90
CA ILE A 346 -15.41 -16.63 14.18
C ILE A 346 -15.13 -18.10 14.52
N GLU A 347 -15.34 -19.02 13.59
CA GLU A 347 -15.08 -20.46 13.77
C GLU A 347 -13.61 -20.74 14.05
N ARG A 348 -12.70 -20.00 13.38
CA ARG A 348 -11.26 -20.07 13.63
C ARG A 348 -10.92 -19.67 15.07
N LEU A 349 -11.42 -18.52 15.54
CA LEU A 349 -11.18 -18.06 16.91
C LEU A 349 -11.82 -18.98 17.96
N GLN A 350 -13.04 -19.46 17.73
CA GLN A 350 -13.69 -20.42 18.62
C GLN A 350 -12.91 -21.74 18.71
N THR A 351 -12.35 -22.21 17.60
CA THR A 351 -11.51 -23.41 17.58
C THR A 351 -10.20 -23.19 18.33
N LEU A 352 -9.59 -22.01 18.19
CA LEU A 352 -8.39 -21.64 18.93
C LEU A 352 -8.65 -21.48 20.43
N ALA A 353 -9.76 -20.87 20.83
CA ALA A 353 -10.14 -20.68 22.23
C ALA A 353 -10.25 -22.00 23.01
N LYS A 354 -10.67 -23.10 22.34
CA LYS A 354 -10.71 -24.44 22.95
C LYS A 354 -9.33 -24.97 23.37
N ARG A 355 -8.25 -24.46 22.78
CA ARG A 355 -6.87 -24.98 22.95
C ARG A 355 -5.87 -23.93 23.42
N ASN A 356 -6.21 -22.64 23.37
CA ASN A 356 -5.32 -21.53 23.68
C ASN A 356 -6.03 -20.55 24.65
N PRO A 357 -5.58 -20.44 25.91
CA PRO A 357 -6.22 -19.57 26.90
C PRO A 357 -6.03 -18.07 26.63
N ASN A 358 -5.16 -17.70 25.67
CA ASN A 358 -4.92 -16.30 25.32
C ASN A 358 -6.00 -15.70 24.42
N VAL A 359 -6.90 -16.51 23.85
CA VAL A 359 -8.03 -16.01 23.06
C VAL A 359 -9.12 -15.57 24.01
N ARG A 360 -9.46 -14.27 23.99
CA ARG A 360 -10.46 -13.71 24.89
C ARG A 360 -11.86 -13.92 24.32
N GLU A 361 -12.82 -14.21 25.19
CA GLU A 361 -14.24 -14.34 24.79
C GLU A 361 -14.76 -13.05 24.14
N SER A 362 -14.29 -11.90 24.63
CA SER A 362 -14.63 -10.58 24.06
C SER A 362 -14.21 -10.40 22.59
N GLU A 363 -13.19 -11.12 22.11
CA GLU A 363 -12.77 -11.07 20.70
C GLU A 363 -13.76 -11.81 19.79
N ILE A 364 -14.31 -12.93 20.29
CA ILE A 364 -15.34 -13.69 19.59
C ILE A 364 -16.66 -12.92 19.59
N GLU A 365 -17.06 -12.38 20.75
CA GLU A 365 -18.25 -11.54 20.87
C GLU A 365 -18.18 -10.31 19.96
N TYR A 366 -17.01 -9.67 19.88
CA TYR A 366 -16.79 -8.53 18.99
C TYR A 366 -17.06 -8.89 17.53
N LEU A 367 -16.50 -9.99 17.02
CA LEU A 367 -16.74 -10.42 15.64
C LEU A 367 -18.19 -10.83 15.39
N GLN A 368 -18.85 -11.46 16.36
CA GLN A 368 -20.27 -11.80 16.27
C GLN A 368 -21.15 -10.55 16.20
N GLN A 369 -20.87 -9.54 17.03
CA GLN A 369 -21.54 -8.24 16.97
C GLN A 369 -21.25 -7.52 15.66
N GLN A 370 -20.00 -7.55 15.20
CA GLN A 370 -19.59 -6.97 13.92
C GLN A 370 -20.34 -7.62 12.75
N LYS A 371 -20.50 -8.95 12.76
CA LYS A 371 -21.32 -9.69 11.78
C LYS A 371 -22.76 -9.20 11.80
N GLN A 372 -23.40 -9.17 12.97
CA GLN A 372 -24.79 -8.73 13.08
C GLN A 372 -25.00 -7.30 12.57
N LYS A 373 -24.11 -6.38 12.97
CA LYS A 373 -24.13 -4.99 12.49
C LYS A 373 -23.93 -4.90 10.98
N THR A 374 -22.93 -5.62 10.44
CA THR A 374 -22.61 -5.65 9.00
C THR A 374 -23.82 -6.11 8.19
N LEU A 375 -24.47 -7.21 8.59
CA LEU A 375 -25.63 -7.74 7.87
C LEU A 375 -26.81 -6.75 7.89
N LYS A 376 -27.07 -6.13 9.05
CA LYS A 376 -28.13 -5.12 9.20
C LYS A 376 -27.85 -3.87 8.36
N THR A 377 -26.59 -3.44 8.27
CA THR A 377 -26.19 -2.31 7.42
C THR A 377 -26.35 -2.66 5.93
N LEU A 378 -26.00 -3.89 5.52
CA LEU A 378 -26.17 -4.36 4.14
C LEU A 378 -27.65 -4.41 3.71
N GLU A 379 -28.60 -4.60 4.62
CA GLU A 379 -30.03 -4.50 4.30
C GLU A 379 -30.44 -3.09 3.85
N GLN A 380 -29.69 -2.06 4.28
CA GLN A 380 -29.94 -0.66 3.95
C GLN A 380 -29.17 -0.21 2.71
N LEU A 381 -28.49 -1.13 2.02
CA LEU A 381 -27.73 -0.84 0.80
C LEU A 381 -28.65 -0.25 -0.27
N GLN A 382 -28.24 0.90 -0.80
CA GLN A 382 -28.89 1.55 -1.93
C GLN A 382 -27.97 1.53 -3.15
N ILE A 383 -28.58 1.44 -4.33
CA ILE A 383 -27.89 1.61 -5.60
C ILE A 383 -28.29 2.98 -6.15
N GLN A 384 -27.33 3.89 -6.24
CA GLN A 384 -27.58 5.28 -6.65
C GLN A 384 -26.92 5.55 -8.00
N MET A 385 -27.62 6.27 -8.88
CA MET A 385 -27.05 6.72 -10.14
C MET A 385 -26.03 7.82 -9.86
N ASN A 386 -24.78 7.59 -10.27
CA ASN A 386 -23.70 8.55 -10.11
C ASN A 386 -23.51 9.39 -11.38
N ALA A 387 -23.56 8.74 -12.56
CA ALA A 387 -23.35 9.42 -13.83
C ALA A 387 -24.29 8.93 -14.94
N VAL A 388 -24.60 9.83 -15.86
CA VAL A 388 -25.40 9.60 -17.06
C VAL A 388 -24.72 10.20 -18.29
N ARG A 389 -24.66 9.43 -19.37
CA ARG A 389 -24.15 9.86 -20.67
C ARG A 389 -25.20 9.61 -21.73
N VAL A 390 -25.60 10.67 -22.41
CA VAL A 390 -26.52 10.61 -23.55
C VAL A 390 -25.70 10.48 -24.83
N LEU A 391 -25.96 9.44 -25.61
CA LEU A 391 -25.31 9.16 -26.88
C LEU A 391 -26.33 9.39 -28.01
N VAL A 392 -25.92 10.12 -29.03
CA VAL A 392 -26.72 10.37 -30.23
C VAL A 392 -26.06 9.67 -31.41
N CYS A 393 -26.77 8.75 -32.05
CA CYS A 393 -26.25 8.07 -33.25
C CYS A 393 -26.21 9.04 -34.43
N LEU A 394 -25.07 9.10 -35.11
CA LEU A 394 -24.88 9.87 -36.35
C LEU A 394 -25.27 9.06 -37.59
#